data_AF-A0A969BPE1-F1
#
_entry.id   AF-A0A969BPE1-F1
#
_cell.length_a   1.000
_cell.length_b   1.000
_cell.length_c   1.000
_cell.angle_alpha   90.00
_cell.angle_beta   90.00
_cell.angle_gamma   90.00
#
_symmetry.space_group_name_H-M   'P 1'
#
loop_
_entity.id
_entity.type
_entity.pdbx_description
1 polymer ?
#
loop_
_entity_poly.entity_id
_entity_poly.type
_entity_poly.pdbx_seq_one_letter_code
_entity_poly.pdbx_strand_id
1 'polypeptide(L)'
;MIEVRFQRGLHLPELDLWLDPWDAKPWAFVSHAHADHFARHESALCSETTAALIQARFHLAENRIEGLPFQVPILREGFRIKLLPAGHICGSAMLHITRIKDNASLLYTGDFKTRRGRTAEPANFLTADTLILETTFGLPMYEFPNQLEVEGSILRFIHDAFADGETPVLVGYPLGKAQEALALLTENSIPTLLHPSVAAMTRACRGAGFEMLPEPIEFEGYATAGHVVIIPPNAVRSKLMRGLKAKRTAMLTGWALQPGSKYRYRVDDVIPLSDHADHPGLMECITRVRPKKILTVHGFAKEFAAELRAKGMDAWCAMGGDQLELPISQATQRIGANNSPRHIRAICPLADFSDLCRLVGETNSRLAKIDFLASYFKSFTEENDLRLAVNWLTGEALPRQSGRQPLHVGSATIRQGLLAIPGAREERYREISSTQNDTARTARLLLQEIYLKPEPLTLLGLATFFQELLGTSGSLERIKNSPRDSPRCTRWKGKPSSKF
;
A
#
# COMPACT_ATOMS: atom_id res chain seq x y z
N MET A 1 17.09 3.38 3.01
CA MET A 1 15.75 3.99 3.20
C MET A 1 15.48 4.11 4.70
N ILE A 2 14.66 5.08 5.10
CA ILE A 2 14.16 5.20 6.48
C ILE A 2 13.15 4.08 6.72
N GLU A 3 13.25 3.39 7.87
CA GLU A 3 12.32 2.32 8.23
C GLU A 3 10.97 2.90 8.67
N VAL A 4 9.88 2.28 8.19
CA VAL A 4 8.49 2.63 8.54
C VAL A 4 7.81 1.36 9.02
N ARG A 5 7.17 1.42 10.18
CA ARG A 5 6.36 0.32 10.72
C ARG A 5 4.92 0.77 10.86
N PHE A 6 3.99 -0.15 10.58
CA PHE A 6 2.59 0.04 10.89
C PHE A 6 2.24 -0.74 12.16
N GLN A 7 1.82 -0.03 13.21
CA GLN A 7 1.43 -0.58 14.51
C GLN A 7 0.19 0.15 15.03
N ARG A 8 -0.96 -0.06 14.36
CA ARG A 8 -2.19 0.74 14.60
C ARG A 8 -1.96 2.25 14.41
N GLY A 9 -1.05 2.58 13.49
CA GLY A 9 -0.51 3.92 13.24
C GLY A 9 0.85 3.78 12.55
N LEU A 10 1.29 4.80 11.83
CA LEU A 10 2.62 4.81 11.23
C LEU A 10 3.65 5.24 12.27
N HIS A 11 4.75 4.49 12.38
CA HIS A 11 5.85 4.74 13.31
C HIS A 11 7.19 4.71 12.60
N LEU A 12 8.06 5.66 12.95
CA LEU A 12 9.44 5.77 12.50
C LEU A 12 10.37 5.37 13.66
N PRO A 13 10.82 4.11 13.76
CA PRO A 13 11.46 3.60 14.98
C PRO A 13 12.77 4.28 15.34
N GLU A 14 13.57 4.69 14.35
CA GLU A 14 14.86 5.37 14.59
C GLU A 14 14.70 6.78 15.16
N LEU A 15 13.57 7.45 14.89
CA LEU A 15 13.27 8.80 15.37
C LEU A 15 12.27 8.78 16.55
N ASP A 16 11.70 7.60 16.84
CA ASP A 16 10.56 7.38 17.73
C ASP A 16 9.40 8.37 17.51
N LEU A 17 9.08 8.61 16.23
CA LEU A 17 8.03 9.54 15.81
C LEU A 17 6.85 8.78 15.22
N TRP A 18 5.65 9.09 15.70
CA TRP A 18 4.40 8.60 15.13
C TRP A 18 3.82 9.59 14.12
N LEU A 19 3.17 9.12 13.05
CA LEU A 19 2.55 9.98 12.03
C LEU A 19 1.03 9.79 12.08
N ASP A 20 0.30 10.86 12.40
CA ASP A 20 -1.17 10.91 12.57
C ASP A 20 -1.77 9.67 13.28
N PRO A 21 -1.27 9.27 14.47
CA PRO A 21 -1.80 8.09 15.15
C PRO A 21 -3.18 8.40 15.77
N TRP A 22 -4.08 7.41 15.72
CA TRP A 22 -5.46 7.57 16.22
C TRP A 22 -5.57 7.55 17.75
N ASP A 23 -4.53 7.09 18.44
CA ASP A 23 -4.43 7.04 19.89
C ASP A 23 -3.29 7.90 20.43
N ALA A 24 -3.35 8.28 21.71
CA ALA A 24 -2.33 9.09 22.35
C ALA A 24 -0.96 8.40 22.32
N LYS A 25 0.08 9.17 21.98
CA LYS A 25 1.48 8.70 21.88
C LYS A 25 2.41 9.68 22.62
N PRO A 26 3.62 9.27 22.99
CA PRO A 26 4.61 10.17 23.57
C PRO A 26 4.97 11.34 22.65
N TRP A 27 5.23 11.04 21.37
CA TRP A 27 5.56 12.05 20.37
C TRP A 27 4.96 11.70 19.01
N ALA A 28 4.16 12.61 18.47
CA ALA A 28 3.48 12.41 17.20
C ALA A 28 3.54 13.65 16.32
N PHE A 29 3.70 13.44 15.03
CA PHE A 29 3.43 14.43 14.01
C PHE A 29 1.93 14.44 13.72
N VAL A 30 1.32 15.62 13.78
CA VAL A 30 -0.07 15.88 13.42
C VAL A 30 -0.07 16.74 12.16
N SER A 31 -0.47 16.16 11.03
CA SER A 31 -0.44 16.82 9.72
C SER A 31 -1.39 18.00 9.65
N HIS A 32 -2.58 17.90 10.27
CA HIS A 32 -3.59 18.95 10.26
C HIS A 32 -4.65 18.77 11.34
N ALA A 33 -5.49 19.78 11.55
CA ALA A 33 -6.43 19.86 12.67
C ALA A 33 -7.81 19.19 12.41
N HIS A 34 -7.90 18.17 11.56
CA HIS A 34 -9.09 17.31 11.52
C HIS A 34 -9.08 16.29 12.66
N ALA A 35 -10.27 15.80 13.02
CA ALA A 35 -10.44 14.98 14.23
C ALA A 35 -9.93 13.54 14.06
N ASP A 36 -9.88 13.05 12.84
CA ASP A 36 -9.38 11.73 12.45
C ASP A 36 -7.84 11.66 12.32
N HIS A 37 -7.16 12.80 12.39
CA HIS A 37 -5.70 12.92 12.40
C HIS A 37 -5.14 13.36 13.77
N PHE A 38 -6.01 13.60 14.76
CA PHE A 38 -5.60 14.13 16.06
C PHE A 38 -6.00 13.22 17.22
N ALA A 39 -5.04 12.92 18.10
CA ALA A 39 -5.31 12.47 19.46
C ALA A 39 -4.54 13.33 20.47
N ARG A 40 -4.86 13.18 21.76
CA ARG A 40 -4.21 13.94 22.84
C ARG A 40 -2.83 13.36 23.20
N HIS A 41 -1.86 13.49 22.29
CA HIS A 41 -0.46 13.05 22.46
C HIS A 41 0.26 13.84 23.56
N GLU A 42 1.28 13.27 24.21
CA GLU A 42 2.07 13.98 25.24
C GLU A 42 2.77 15.20 24.62
N SER A 43 3.35 15.03 23.43
CA SER A 43 3.87 16.10 22.59
C SER A 43 3.45 15.90 21.12
N ALA A 44 2.88 16.93 20.50
CA ALA A 44 2.46 16.92 19.10
C ALA A 44 3.27 17.93 18.27
N LEU A 45 3.96 17.46 17.23
CA LEU A 45 4.66 18.27 16.24
C LEU A 45 3.70 18.62 15.09
N CYS A 46 3.53 19.90 14.76
CA CYS A 46 2.68 20.33 13.65
C CYS A 46 3.11 21.72 13.13
N SER A 47 2.39 22.28 12.16
CA SER A 47 2.63 23.68 11.76
C SER A 47 2.11 24.65 12.83
N GLU A 48 2.64 25.88 12.85
CA GLU A 48 2.15 26.94 13.75
C GLU A 48 0.63 27.19 13.59
N THR A 49 0.14 27.21 12.35
CA THR A 49 -1.29 27.35 12.06
C THR A 49 -2.09 26.15 12.56
N THR A 50 -1.61 24.92 12.35
CA THR A 50 -2.28 23.72 12.88
C THR A 50 -2.30 23.72 14.40
N ALA A 51 -1.23 24.18 15.06
CA ALA A 51 -1.17 24.31 16.51
C ALA A 51 -2.28 25.25 17.04
N ALA A 52 -2.43 26.43 16.45
CA ALA A 52 -3.48 27.39 16.80
C ALA A 52 -4.89 26.79 16.60
N LEU A 53 -5.10 26.07 15.50
CA LEU A 53 -6.39 25.41 15.22
C LEU A 53 -6.69 24.28 16.20
N ILE A 54 -5.69 23.47 16.57
CA ILE A 54 -5.84 22.41 17.57
C ILE A 54 -6.20 22.99 18.94
N GLN A 55 -5.56 24.08 19.35
CA GLN A 55 -5.88 24.77 20.60
C GLN A 55 -7.32 25.30 20.60
N ALA A 56 -7.73 25.97 19.52
CA ALA A 56 -9.09 26.50 19.38
C ALA A 56 -10.16 25.39 19.33
N ARG A 57 -9.88 24.29 18.62
CA ARG A 57 -10.85 23.22 18.35
C ARG A 57 -10.93 22.16 19.45
N PHE A 58 -9.82 21.79 20.06
CA PHE A 58 -9.72 20.68 21.01
C PHE A 58 -9.36 21.11 22.44
N HIS A 59 -9.13 22.41 22.65
CA HIS A 59 -8.76 23.00 23.94
C HIS A 59 -7.54 22.33 24.57
N LEU A 60 -6.54 22.02 23.73
CA LEU A 60 -5.27 21.43 24.19
C LEU A 60 -4.35 22.54 24.72
N ALA A 61 -3.62 22.25 25.80
CA ALA A 61 -2.66 23.18 26.38
C ALA A 61 -1.44 23.41 25.46
N GLU A 62 -0.93 24.64 25.42
CA GLU A 62 0.17 25.05 24.54
C GLU A 62 1.44 24.21 24.74
N ASN A 63 1.75 23.83 25.99
CA ASN A 63 2.94 23.06 26.35
C ASN A 63 2.98 21.63 25.79
N ARG A 64 1.89 21.15 25.17
CA ARG A 64 1.81 19.83 24.52
C ARG A 64 1.94 19.90 23.00
N ILE A 65 2.15 21.08 22.43
CA ILE A 65 2.21 21.27 20.98
C ILE A 65 3.50 22.00 20.61
N GLU A 66 4.24 21.42 19.68
CA GLU A 66 5.42 22.01 19.03
C GLU A 66 5.01 22.47 17.63
N GLY A 67 4.71 23.76 17.49
CA GLY A 67 4.41 24.39 16.20
C GLY A 67 5.70 24.79 15.49
N LEU A 68 5.88 24.39 14.24
CA LEU A 68 7.01 24.79 13.41
C LEU A 68 6.57 25.61 12.18
N PRO A 69 7.38 26.59 11.76
CA PRO A 69 7.15 27.28 10.49
C PRO A 69 7.44 26.36 9.30
N PHE A 70 6.75 26.59 8.19
CA PHE A 70 7.00 25.85 6.95
C PHE A 70 8.41 26.10 6.42
N GLN A 71 8.98 25.07 5.80
CA GLN A 71 10.26 25.09 5.08
C GLN A 71 11.51 25.32 5.93
N VAL A 72 11.36 25.65 7.22
CA VAL A 72 12.47 25.77 8.18
C VAL A 72 12.80 24.40 8.76
N PRO A 73 14.02 23.86 8.53
CA PRO A 73 14.38 22.56 9.06
C PRO A 73 14.81 22.64 10.53
N ILE A 74 14.41 21.65 11.33
CA ILE A 74 14.99 21.38 12.66
C ILE A 74 15.86 20.12 12.62
N LEU A 75 16.81 20.03 13.55
CA LEU A 75 17.67 18.85 13.73
C LEU A 75 17.29 18.12 15.02
N ARG A 76 17.05 16.81 14.95
CA ARG A 76 16.68 15.98 16.10
C ARG A 76 17.12 14.53 15.89
N GLU A 77 17.82 13.96 16.86
CA GLU A 77 18.27 12.55 16.85
C GLU A 77 18.98 12.09 15.54
N GLY A 78 19.77 12.97 14.92
CA GLY A 78 20.46 12.66 13.65
C GLY A 78 19.57 12.75 12.40
N PHE A 79 18.37 13.32 12.52
CA PHE A 79 17.44 13.61 11.44
C PHE A 79 17.25 15.11 11.25
N ARG A 80 17.08 15.51 9.99
CA ARG A 80 16.58 16.83 9.60
C ARG A 80 15.09 16.70 9.31
N ILE A 81 14.26 17.44 10.04
CA ILE A 81 12.81 17.43 9.92
C ILE A 81 12.36 18.78 9.36
N LYS A 82 11.50 18.77 8.35
CA LYS A 82 10.99 19.97 7.69
C LYS A 82 9.51 19.80 7.37
N LEU A 83 8.70 20.81 7.72
CA LEU A 83 7.29 20.85 7.33
C LEU A 83 7.13 21.52 5.96
N LEU A 84 6.26 20.99 5.13
CA LEU A 84 5.90 21.54 3.82
C LEU A 84 4.39 21.72 3.76
N PRO A 85 3.85 22.78 3.13
CA PRO A 85 2.41 22.93 2.98
C PRO A 85 1.80 21.78 2.18
N ALA A 86 0.73 21.17 2.68
CA ALA A 86 -0.02 20.08 2.02
C ALA A 86 -1.21 20.58 1.19
N GLY A 87 -1.66 21.81 1.45
CA GLY A 87 -2.76 22.45 0.74
C GLY A 87 -4.15 21.93 1.01
N HIS A 88 -4.32 20.93 1.89
CA HIS A 88 -5.61 20.34 2.25
C HIS A 88 -6.53 21.35 2.96
N ILE A 89 -6.10 21.84 4.13
CA ILE A 89 -6.73 22.93 4.89
C ILE A 89 -5.67 23.94 5.33
N CYS A 90 -6.08 25.07 5.90
CA CYS A 90 -5.17 26.07 6.48
C CYS A 90 -4.17 25.42 7.44
N GLY A 91 -2.87 25.61 7.18
CA GLY A 91 -1.81 25.07 8.01
C GLY A 91 -1.56 23.56 7.84
N SER A 92 -2.29 22.86 6.97
CA SER A 92 -2.02 21.44 6.72
C SER A 92 -0.60 21.22 6.21
N ALA A 93 0.08 20.22 6.78
CA ALA A 93 1.50 20.01 6.62
C ALA A 93 1.83 18.58 6.19
N MET A 94 2.72 18.49 5.20
CA MET A 94 3.50 17.29 4.90
C MET A 94 4.78 17.31 5.74
N LEU A 95 5.26 16.13 6.10
CA LEU A 95 6.49 15.94 6.87
C LEU A 95 7.60 15.40 5.97
N HIS A 96 8.64 16.20 5.74
CA HIS A 96 9.86 15.76 5.07
C HIS A 96 10.96 15.48 6.08
N ILE A 97 11.50 14.26 6.05
CA ILE A 97 12.56 13.81 6.94
C ILE A 97 13.76 13.39 6.10
N THR A 98 14.95 13.85 6.48
CA THR A 98 16.21 13.39 5.92
C THR A 98 17.12 12.87 7.04
N ARG A 99 17.52 11.60 6.94
CA ARG A 99 18.49 11.01 7.86
C ARG A 99 19.90 11.46 7.50
N ILE A 100 20.62 12.07 8.43
CA ILE A 100 21.88 12.77 8.12
C ILE A 100 22.99 11.79 7.72
N LYS A 101 23.06 10.60 8.34
CA LYS A 101 24.16 9.64 8.16
C LYS A 101 24.33 9.13 6.72
N ASP A 102 23.23 9.01 5.98
CA ASP A 102 23.21 8.39 4.64
C ASP A 102 22.28 9.10 3.64
N ASN A 103 21.76 10.28 3.99
CA ASN A 103 20.82 11.08 3.21
C ASN A 103 19.53 10.34 2.81
N ALA A 104 19.17 9.24 3.49
CA ALA A 104 17.90 8.58 3.25
C ALA A 104 16.75 9.54 3.59
N SER A 105 15.79 9.66 2.68
CA SER A 105 14.72 10.65 2.77
C SER A 105 13.32 10.05 2.72
N LEU A 106 12.38 10.67 3.44
CA LEU A 106 10.98 10.28 3.51
C LEU A 106 10.10 11.52 3.44
N LEU A 107 9.03 11.45 2.64
CA LEU A 107 7.95 12.44 2.65
C LEU A 107 6.65 11.74 3.06
N TYR A 108 6.02 12.21 4.12
CA TYR A 108 4.67 11.82 4.51
C TYR A 108 3.71 12.96 4.19
N THR A 109 2.66 12.71 3.41
CA THR A 109 1.77 13.78 2.95
C THR A 109 0.74 14.23 3.99
N GLY A 110 0.33 13.34 4.90
CA GLY A 110 -0.98 13.50 5.53
C GLY A 110 -2.07 13.57 4.45
N ASP A 111 -3.15 14.28 4.76
CA ASP A 111 -4.12 14.68 3.73
C ASP A 111 -3.59 15.88 2.94
N PHE A 112 -3.74 15.84 1.62
CA PHE A 112 -3.20 16.87 0.74
C PHE A 112 -4.09 17.08 -0.48
N LYS A 113 -4.00 18.26 -1.11
CA LYS A 113 -4.52 18.49 -2.46
C LYS A 113 -3.51 19.22 -3.32
N THR A 114 -3.45 18.87 -4.60
CA THR A 114 -2.58 19.55 -5.57
C THR A 114 -3.19 20.83 -6.11
N ARG A 115 -4.52 20.90 -6.18
CA ARG A 115 -5.26 22.08 -6.64
C ARG A 115 -5.15 23.20 -5.62
N ARG A 116 -4.84 24.40 -6.09
CA ARG A 116 -4.71 25.59 -5.24
C ARG A 116 -6.08 26.01 -4.70
N GLY A 117 -6.24 25.99 -3.38
CA GLY A 117 -7.41 26.56 -2.70
C GLY A 117 -7.23 28.03 -2.34
N ARG A 118 -8.31 28.66 -1.89
CA ARG A 118 -8.31 30.01 -1.31
C ARG A 118 -7.87 30.02 0.14
N THR A 119 -8.15 28.95 0.87
CA THR A 119 -8.03 28.90 2.34
C THR A 119 -6.98 27.92 2.83
N ALA A 120 -5.99 27.60 1.98
CA ALA A 120 -4.85 26.76 2.32
C ALA A 120 -3.64 27.15 1.49
N GLU A 121 -2.45 26.98 2.04
CA GLU A 121 -1.18 27.18 1.38
C GLU A 121 -1.01 26.20 0.20
N PRO A 122 -0.51 26.60 -0.98
CA PRO A 122 -0.32 25.67 -2.09
C PRO A 122 0.61 24.51 -1.72
N ALA A 123 0.26 23.29 -2.13
CA ALA A 123 1.09 22.12 -1.86
C ALA A 123 2.50 22.27 -2.45
N ASN A 124 3.52 22.03 -1.62
CA ASN A 124 4.92 22.12 -2.03
C ASN A 124 5.65 20.80 -1.80
N PHE A 125 5.84 20.02 -2.87
CA PHE A 125 6.51 18.73 -2.80
C PHE A 125 8.04 18.85 -2.90
N LEU A 126 8.74 18.07 -2.08
CA LEU A 126 10.18 17.79 -2.22
C LEU A 126 10.38 16.34 -2.64
N THR A 127 11.52 16.06 -3.30
CA THR A 127 11.91 14.68 -3.60
C THR A 127 12.21 13.89 -2.34
N ALA A 128 11.90 12.59 -2.34
CA ALA A 128 12.21 11.69 -1.24
C ALA A 128 12.44 10.25 -1.75
N ASP A 129 13.23 9.44 -1.04
CA ASP A 129 13.40 8.01 -1.37
C ASP A 129 12.12 7.22 -1.10
N THR A 130 11.44 7.51 0.01
CA THR A 130 10.16 6.92 0.40
C THR A 130 9.07 7.99 0.38
N LEU A 131 7.99 7.75 -0.34
CA LEU A 131 6.76 8.54 -0.27
C LEU A 131 5.70 7.75 0.49
N ILE A 132 5.12 8.36 1.53
CA ILE A 132 3.91 7.87 2.19
C ILE A 132 2.78 8.84 1.86
N LEU A 133 1.75 8.38 1.14
CA LEU A 133 0.66 9.24 0.69
C LEU A 133 -0.73 8.69 0.98
N GLU A 134 -1.67 9.59 1.25
CA GLU A 134 -3.09 9.27 1.32
C GLU A 134 -3.65 8.83 -0.03
N THR A 135 -4.72 8.04 -0.01
CA THR A 135 -5.40 7.56 -1.22
C THR A 135 -6.93 7.60 -1.09
N THR A 136 -7.47 8.66 -0.48
CA THR A 136 -8.92 8.86 -0.29
C THR A 136 -9.69 8.70 -1.61
N PHE A 137 -9.14 9.27 -2.69
CA PHE A 137 -9.67 9.19 -4.04
C PHE A 137 -8.75 8.40 -4.98
N GLY A 138 -8.17 7.30 -4.48
CA GLY A 138 -7.19 6.47 -5.19
C GLY A 138 -7.70 5.62 -6.36
N LEU A 139 -8.98 5.70 -6.75
CA LEU A 139 -9.47 4.97 -7.93
C LEU A 139 -9.52 5.88 -9.16
N PRO A 140 -9.22 5.38 -10.37
CA PRO A 140 -9.25 6.17 -11.62
C PRO A 140 -10.58 6.88 -11.91
N MET A 141 -11.70 6.38 -11.38
CA MET A 141 -13.01 7.01 -11.53
C MET A 141 -13.16 8.35 -10.76
N TYR A 142 -12.27 8.62 -9.81
CA TYR A 142 -12.26 9.88 -9.06
C TYR A 142 -11.36 10.90 -9.75
N GLU A 143 -11.87 11.42 -10.85
CA GLU A 143 -11.33 12.60 -11.52
C GLU A 143 -12.31 13.76 -11.28
N PHE A 144 -11.91 14.76 -10.50
CA PHE A 144 -12.83 15.86 -10.19
C PHE A 144 -12.96 16.80 -11.38
N PRO A 145 -14.16 17.38 -11.64
CA PRO A 145 -14.33 18.43 -12.63
C PRO A 145 -13.36 19.58 -12.39
N ASN A 146 -13.06 20.38 -13.39
CA ASN A 146 -12.15 21.50 -13.19
C ASN A 146 -12.72 22.51 -12.17
N GLN A 147 -11.84 23.29 -11.56
CA GLN A 147 -12.24 24.17 -10.45
C GLN A 147 -13.32 25.19 -10.85
N LEU A 148 -13.23 25.76 -12.05
CA LEU A 148 -14.21 26.73 -12.55
C LEU A 148 -15.60 26.11 -12.74
N GLU A 149 -15.68 24.85 -13.18
CA GLU A 149 -16.93 24.11 -13.28
C GLU A 149 -17.57 23.83 -11.92
N VAL A 150 -16.76 23.46 -10.92
CA VAL A 150 -17.23 23.25 -9.55
C VAL A 150 -17.76 24.55 -8.96
N GLU A 151 -17.00 25.65 -9.07
CA GLU A 151 -17.39 26.97 -8.60
C GLU A 151 -18.66 27.46 -9.29
N GLY A 152 -18.73 27.33 -10.63
CA GLY A 152 -19.92 27.64 -11.40
C GLY A 152 -21.14 26.81 -10.99
N SER A 153 -20.95 25.56 -10.56
CA SER A 153 -22.04 24.71 -10.05
C SER A 153 -22.57 25.20 -8.71
N ILE A 154 -21.70 25.64 -7.81
CA ILE A 154 -22.10 26.26 -6.52
C ILE A 154 -22.91 27.53 -6.78
N LEU A 155 -22.41 28.41 -7.65
CA LEU A 155 -23.06 29.68 -7.95
C LEU A 155 -24.42 29.48 -8.66
N ARG A 156 -24.51 28.54 -9.60
CA ARG A 156 -25.80 28.16 -10.24
C ARG A 156 -26.80 27.62 -9.22
N PHE A 157 -26.37 26.70 -8.36
CA PHE A 157 -27.24 26.15 -7.30
C PHE A 157 -27.82 27.26 -6.41
N ILE A 158 -26.98 28.24 -6.02
CA ILE A 158 -27.40 29.39 -5.22
C ILE A 158 -28.39 30.27 -5.97
N HIS A 159 -28.09 30.60 -7.23
CA HIS A 159 -28.96 31.40 -8.08
C HIS A 159 -30.34 30.77 -8.23
N ASP A 160 -30.39 29.47 -8.55
CA ASP A 160 -31.65 28.75 -8.79
C ASP A 160 -32.49 28.64 -7.52
N ALA A 161 -31.86 28.42 -6.36
CA ALA A 161 -32.56 28.43 -5.08
C ALA A 161 -33.18 29.80 -4.77
N PHE A 162 -32.45 30.89 -5.01
CA PHE A 162 -33.02 32.24 -4.83
C PHE A 162 -34.15 32.54 -5.82
N ALA A 163 -34.02 32.12 -7.08
CA ALA A 163 -35.07 32.30 -8.09
C ALA A 163 -36.39 31.62 -7.69
N ASP A 164 -36.30 30.48 -7.01
CA ASP A 164 -37.45 29.72 -6.51
C ASP A 164 -37.93 30.19 -5.12
N GLY A 165 -37.37 31.29 -4.59
CA GLY A 165 -37.75 31.85 -3.28
C GLY A 165 -37.27 31.04 -2.08
N GLU A 166 -36.27 30.18 -2.27
CA GLU A 166 -35.69 29.32 -1.24
C GLU A 166 -34.38 29.90 -0.70
N THR A 167 -34.03 29.59 0.55
CA THR A 167 -32.71 29.87 1.09
C THR A 167 -31.72 28.77 0.68
N PRO A 168 -30.62 29.08 -0.02
CA PRO A 168 -29.57 28.12 -0.33
C PRO A 168 -28.80 27.73 0.94
N VAL A 169 -28.61 26.44 1.15
CA VAL A 169 -27.89 25.88 2.29
C VAL A 169 -26.77 24.98 1.78
N LEU A 170 -25.52 25.42 1.95
CA LEU A 170 -24.34 24.64 1.64
C LEU A 170 -23.92 23.81 2.85
N VAL A 171 -23.71 22.52 2.64
CA VAL A 171 -23.33 21.57 3.69
C VAL A 171 -21.86 21.20 3.50
N GLY A 172 -21.02 21.51 4.49
CA GLY A 172 -19.58 21.27 4.44
C GLY A 172 -18.98 21.14 5.84
N TYR A 173 -17.89 20.38 5.99
CA TYR A 173 -17.25 20.18 7.29
C TYR A 173 -16.84 21.53 7.92
N PRO A 174 -16.91 21.67 9.25
CA PRO A 174 -16.61 22.94 9.94
C PRO A 174 -15.25 23.56 9.63
N LEU A 175 -14.25 22.74 9.29
CA LEU A 175 -12.89 23.17 8.97
C LEU A 175 -12.49 22.60 7.60
N GLY A 176 -12.11 23.48 6.66
CA GLY A 176 -11.75 23.14 5.28
C GLY A 176 -12.79 23.64 4.28
N LYS A 177 -13.62 22.73 3.75
CA LYS A 177 -14.59 23.03 2.67
C LYS A 177 -15.53 24.20 2.97
N ALA A 178 -15.95 24.36 4.22
CA ALA A 178 -16.83 25.47 4.60
C ALA A 178 -16.15 26.84 4.44
N GLN A 179 -14.87 26.94 4.79
CA GLN A 179 -14.09 28.17 4.58
C GLN A 179 -13.80 28.41 3.09
N GLU A 180 -13.49 27.35 2.33
CA GLU A 180 -13.27 27.48 0.88
C GLU A 180 -14.54 27.99 0.17
N ALA A 181 -15.71 27.46 0.53
CA ALA A 181 -17.01 27.94 0.04
C ALA A 181 -17.27 29.39 0.49
N LEU A 182 -17.03 29.72 1.76
CA LEU A 182 -17.20 31.10 2.26
C LEU A 182 -16.33 32.10 1.49
N ALA A 183 -15.08 31.74 1.18
CA ALA A 183 -14.17 32.58 0.41
C ALA A 183 -14.70 32.81 -1.01
N LEU A 184 -15.18 31.77 -1.69
CA LEU A 184 -15.84 31.88 -3.00
C LEU A 184 -17.06 32.81 -2.96
N LEU A 185 -17.93 32.66 -1.96
CA LEU A 185 -19.12 33.50 -1.82
C LEU A 185 -18.76 34.96 -1.54
N THR A 186 -17.71 35.19 -0.75
CA THR A 186 -17.21 36.54 -0.45
C THR A 186 -16.68 37.24 -1.69
N GLU A 187 -15.88 36.55 -2.51
CA GLU A 187 -15.39 37.07 -3.81
C GLU A 187 -16.53 37.45 -4.76
N ASN A 188 -17.67 36.78 -4.67
CA ASN A 188 -18.87 37.03 -5.46
C ASN A 188 -19.88 37.96 -4.78
N SER A 189 -19.50 38.60 -3.66
CA SER A 189 -20.36 39.52 -2.90
C SER A 189 -21.70 38.89 -2.44
N ILE A 190 -21.69 37.60 -2.11
CA ILE A 190 -22.86 36.85 -1.64
C ILE A 190 -22.86 36.83 -0.09
N PRO A 191 -23.82 37.50 0.57
CA PRO A 191 -23.93 37.49 2.04
C PRO A 191 -24.13 36.07 2.57
N THR A 192 -23.38 35.71 3.61
CA THR A 192 -23.34 34.33 4.11
C THR A 192 -23.49 34.29 5.63
N LEU A 193 -24.36 33.39 6.12
CA LEU A 193 -24.57 33.07 7.53
C LEU A 193 -23.96 31.70 7.83
N LEU A 194 -23.29 31.56 8.96
CA LEU A 194 -22.54 30.35 9.32
C LEU A 194 -23.14 29.68 10.54
N HIS A 195 -23.27 28.36 10.50
CA HIS A 195 -23.53 27.59 11.72
C HIS A 195 -22.45 27.90 12.79
N PRO A 196 -22.78 27.95 14.10
CA PRO A 196 -21.82 28.34 15.14
C PRO A 196 -20.50 27.58 15.12
N SER A 197 -20.52 26.27 14.81
CA SER A 197 -19.29 25.48 14.67
C SER A 197 -18.42 25.89 13.48
N VAL A 198 -19.04 26.31 12.37
CA VAL A 198 -18.35 26.82 11.17
C VAL A 198 -17.82 28.22 11.46
N ALA A 199 -18.59 29.07 12.14
CA ALA A 199 -18.17 30.39 12.57
C ALA A 199 -16.95 30.32 13.50
N ALA A 200 -16.97 29.44 14.51
CA ALA A 200 -15.85 29.23 15.43
C ALA A 200 -14.55 28.85 14.69
N MET A 201 -14.61 27.90 13.75
CA MET A 201 -13.45 27.52 12.95
C MET A 201 -13.01 28.61 11.98
N THR A 202 -13.94 29.41 11.45
CA THR A 202 -13.61 30.56 10.59
C THR A 202 -12.85 31.63 11.39
N ARG A 203 -13.27 31.94 12.64
CA ARG A 203 -12.51 32.82 13.55
C ARG A 203 -11.12 32.26 13.85
N ALA A 204 -11.02 30.96 14.10
CA ALA A 204 -9.74 30.30 14.35
C ALA A 204 -8.80 30.37 13.13
N CYS A 205 -9.32 30.17 11.91
CA CYS A 205 -8.54 30.34 10.69
C CYS A 205 -8.05 31.79 10.52
N ARG A 206 -8.93 32.77 10.74
CA ARG A 206 -8.60 34.20 10.69
C ARG A 206 -7.46 34.54 11.67
N GLY A 207 -7.60 34.12 12.92
CA GLY A 207 -6.59 34.33 13.96
C GLY A 207 -5.26 33.62 13.69
N ALA A 208 -5.24 32.61 12.82
CA ALA A 208 -4.05 31.87 12.41
C ALA A 208 -3.45 32.35 11.07
N GLY A 209 -3.83 33.55 10.60
CA GLY A 209 -3.23 34.22 9.43
C GLY A 209 -4.09 34.22 8.16
N PHE A 210 -5.31 33.69 8.19
CA PHE A 210 -6.23 33.70 7.05
C PHE A 210 -7.24 34.86 7.13
N GLU A 211 -6.72 36.09 7.24
CA GLU A 211 -7.51 37.33 7.41
C GLU A 211 -8.39 37.69 6.20
N MET A 212 -8.17 37.07 5.04
CA MET A 212 -8.98 37.25 3.83
C MET A 212 -10.40 36.67 3.96
N LEU A 213 -10.63 35.73 4.89
CA LEU A 213 -11.97 35.23 5.21
C LEU A 213 -12.78 36.35 5.88
N PRO A 214 -14.06 36.57 5.58
CA PRO A 214 -14.83 37.63 6.25
C PRO A 214 -15.04 37.33 7.75
N GLU A 215 -15.34 38.37 8.53
CA GLU A 215 -15.84 38.17 9.90
C GLU A 215 -17.12 37.32 9.87
N PRO A 216 -17.17 36.20 10.62
CA PRO A 216 -18.28 35.26 10.50
C PRO A 216 -19.53 35.78 11.20
N ILE A 217 -20.63 35.84 10.44
CA ILE A 217 -21.96 36.13 10.95
C ILE A 217 -22.64 34.79 11.27
N GLU A 218 -23.08 34.62 12.53
CA GLU A 218 -23.69 33.36 12.97
C GLU A 218 -25.15 33.22 12.52
N PHE A 219 -25.52 32.00 12.13
CA PHE A 219 -26.89 31.64 11.77
C PHE A 219 -27.70 31.30 13.03
N GLU A 220 -28.72 32.11 13.32
CA GLU A 220 -29.58 31.99 14.51
C GLU A 220 -30.92 31.28 14.24
N GLY A 221 -31.04 30.57 13.11
CA GLY A 221 -32.25 29.82 12.75
C GLY A 221 -33.22 30.53 11.80
N TYR A 222 -32.94 31.78 11.45
CA TYR A 222 -33.61 32.55 10.42
C TYR A 222 -32.56 33.14 9.46
N ALA A 223 -32.92 33.26 8.19
CA ALA A 223 -32.07 33.87 7.17
C ALA A 223 -32.85 34.99 6.47
N THR A 224 -32.22 36.15 6.35
CA THR A 224 -32.69 37.27 5.55
C THR A 224 -32.64 36.90 4.05
N ALA A 225 -33.54 37.50 3.26
CA ALA A 225 -33.55 37.27 1.81
C ALA A 225 -32.16 37.58 1.19
N GLY A 226 -31.75 36.77 0.22
CA GLY A 226 -30.45 36.89 -0.45
C GLY A 226 -29.24 36.37 0.34
N HIS A 227 -29.44 35.79 1.54
CA HIS A 227 -28.34 35.17 2.30
C HIS A 227 -28.23 33.67 2.01
N VAL A 228 -26.99 33.18 1.94
CA VAL A 228 -26.66 31.75 1.92
C VAL A 228 -26.33 31.27 3.32
N VAL A 229 -26.68 30.04 3.68
CA VAL A 229 -26.31 29.44 4.97
C VAL A 229 -25.29 28.33 4.76
N ILE A 230 -24.18 28.32 5.51
CA ILE A 230 -23.21 27.21 5.54
C ILE A 230 -23.32 26.44 6.85
N ILE A 231 -23.55 25.13 6.77
CA ILE A 231 -23.75 24.26 7.94
C ILE A 231 -22.90 22.98 7.87
N PRO A 232 -22.59 22.34 9.00
CA PRO A 232 -21.94 21.04 9.00
C PRO A 232 -22.91 19.89 8.65
N PRO A 233 -22.40 18.74 8.14
CA PRO A 233 -23.21 17.57 7.78
C PRO A 233 -24.18 17.09 8.87
N ASN A 234 -23.77 17.11 10.13
CA ASN A 234 -24.61 16.70 11.26
C ASN A 234 -25.73 17.70 11.59
N ALA A 235 -25.68 18.93 11.07
CA ALA A 235 -26.66 19.97 11.35
C ALA A 235 -27.84 20.02 10.37
N VAL A 236 -27.79 19.28 9.25
CA VAL A 236 -28.83 19.28 8.20
C VAL A 236 -30.25 19.09 8.76
N ARG A 237 -30.41 18.26 9.80
CA ARG A 237 -31.69 17.98 10.48
C ARG A 237 -31.78 18.54 11.90
N SER A 238 -30.88 19.44 12.26
CA SER A 238 -30.85 20.04 13.60
C SER A 238 -32.10 20.87 13.87
N LYS A 239 -32.38 21.13 15.16
CA LYS A 239 -33.49 22.01 15.55
C LYS A 239 -33.33 23.42 14.97
N LEU A 240 -32.10 23.90 14.84
CA LEU A 240 -31.74 25.20 14.28
C LEU A 240 -32.22 25.35 12.83
N MET A 241 -32.12 24.28 12.02
CA MET A 241 -32.57 24.29 10.63
C MET A 241 -34.09 24.16 10.45
N ARG A 242 -34.84 23.81 11.51
CA ARG A 242 -36.31 23.71 11.43
C ARG A 242 -36.98 25.09 11.32
N GLY A 243 -36.32 26.15 11.76
CA GLY A 243 -36.79 27.54 11.57
C GLY A 243 -36.82 27.97 10.10
N LEU A 244 -35.94 27.39 9.28
CA LEU A 244 -35.82 27.68 7.86
C LEU A 244 -36.78 26.78 7.04
N LYS A 245 -37.98 27.31 6.75
CA LYS A 245 -39.06 26.57 6.08
C LYS A 245 -38.77 26.28 4.60
N ALA A 246 -38.51 27.32 3.80
CA ALA A 246 -38.16 27.21 2.39
C ALA A 246 -36.63 27.20 2.22
N LYS A 247 -36.06 26.04 1.91
CA LYS A 247 -34.60 25.88 1.76
C LYS A 247 -34.26 24.82 0.73
N ARG A 248 -33.13 25.02 0.06
CA ARG A 248 -32.51 24.04 -0.82
C ARG A 248 -31.13 23.70 -0.28
N THR A 249 -30.81 22.41 -0.20
CA THR A 249 -29.59 21.90 0.42
C THR A 249 -28.64 21.29 -0.61
N ALA A 250 -27.36 21.67 -0.57
CA ALA A 250 -26.31 21.04 -1.37
C ALA A 250 -25.15 20.57 -0.50
N MET A 251 -24.74 19.31 -0.63
CA MET A 251 -23.53 18.79 0.03
C MET A 251 -22.29 19.05 -0.82
N LEU A 252 -21.29 19.69 -0.22
CA LEU A 252 -19.96 19.90 -0.78
C LEU A 252 -19.06 18.73 -0.40
N THR A 253 -18.75 17.85 -1.36
CA THR A 253 -18.00 16.63 -1.07
C THR A 253 -17.36 16.00 -2.31
N GLY A 254 -16.12 15.52 -2.21
CA GLY A 254 -15.48 14.72 -3.27
C GLY A 254 -16.24 13.41 -3.58
N TRP A 255 -17.06 12.91 -2.65
CA TRP A 255 -17.91 11.73 -2.88
C TRP A 255 -19.11 12.00 -3.79
N ALA A 256 -19.32 13.25 -4.26
CA ALA A 256 -20.42 13.61 -5.15
C ALA A 256 -20.40 12.84 -6.49
N LEU A 257 -19.23 12.36 -6.92
CA LEU A 257 -19.10 11.53 -8.13
C LEU A 257 -19.72 10.13 -8.00
N GLN A 258 -20.01 9.66 -6.79
CA GLN A 258 -20.65 8.36 -6.60
C GLN A 258 -22.15 8.42 -6.92
N PRO A 259 -22.70 7.43 -7.65
CA PRO A 259 -24.13 7.29 -7.82
C PRO A 259 -24.86 7.22 -6.48
N GLY A 260 -25.96 7.96 -6.37
CA GLY A 260 -26.82 7.96 -5.18
C GLY A 260 -26.33 8.81 -4.01
N SER A 261 -25.25 9.59 -4.16
CA SER A 261 -24.75 10.49 -3.11
C SER A 261 -25.80 11.48 -2.58
N LYS A 262 -26.68 12.00 -3.44
CA LYS A 262 -27.83 12.83 -3.02
C LYS A 262 -28.69 12.16 -1.94
N TYR A 263 -29.05 10.88 -2.16
CA TYR A 263 -29.83 10.10 -1.22
C TYR A 263 -29.06 9.75 0.05
N ARG A 264 -27.76 9.42 -0.08
CA ARG A 264 -26.89 9.11 1.07
C ARG A 264 -26.81 10.30 2.04
N TYR A 265 -26.58 11.50 1.51
CA TYR A 265 -26.47 12.72 2.29
C TYR A 265 -27.82 13.36 2.63
N ARG A 266 -28.90 12.91 1.99
CA ARG A 266 -30.28 13.38 2.20
C ARG A 266 -30.40 14.88 1.95
N VAL A 267 -29.83 15.31 0.83
CA VAL A 267 -29.78 16.68 0.33
C VAL A 267 -30.38 16.75 -1.08
N ASP A 268 -30.72 17.94 -1.54
CA ASP A 268 -31.33 18.17 -2.85
C ASP A 268 -30.27 18.09 -3.96
N ASP A 269 -29.04 18.50 -3.66
CA ASP A 269 -27.91 18.44 -4.58
C ASP A 269 -26.58 18.01 -3.95
N VAL A 270 -25.64 17.57 -4.78
CA VAL A 270 -24.27 17.24 -4.38
C VAL A 270 -23.29 17.85 -5.36
N ILE A 271 -22.25 18.51 -4.85
CA ILE A 271 -21.28 19.23 -5.65
C ILE A 271 -19.87 18.70 -5.31
N PRO A 272 -19.05 18.33 -6.31
CA PRO A 272 -17.73 17.70 -6.12
C PRO A 272 -16.64 18.69 -5.69
N LEU A 273 -16.87 19.43 -4.60
CA LEU A 273 -15.84 20.21 -3.91
C LEU A 273 -15.11 19.32 -2.89
N SER A 274 -13.83 19.09 -3.12
CA SER A 274 -12.96 18.30 -2.24
C SER A 274 -11.75 19.12 -1.79
N ASP A 275 -11.28 18.84 -0.59
CA ASP A 275 -10.01 19.30 -0.01
C ASP A 275 -8.90 18.24 -0.15
N HIS A 276 -9.18 17.08 -0.75
CA HIS A 276 -8.19 16.05 -1.08
C HIS A 276 -7.81 16.07 -2.56
N ALA A 277 -6.65 15.50 -2.88
CA ALA A 277 -6.24 15.20 -4.25
C ALA A 277 -7.18 14.17 -4.87
N ASP A 278 -7.56 14.41 -6.12
CA ASP A 278 -8.17 13.40 -7.00
C ASP A 278 -7.10 12.43 -7.50
N HIS A 279 -7.52 11.38 -8.23
CA HIS A 279 -6.60 10.40 -8.77
C HIS A 279 -5.47 11.02 -9.63
N PRO A 280 -5.74 11.95 -10.56
CA PRO A 280 -4.69 12.68 -11.25
C PRO A 280 -3.75 13.46 -10.31
N GLY A 281 -4.27 14.10 -9.26
CA GLY A 281 -3.46 14.78 -8.25
C GLY A 281 -2.55 13.85 -7.45
N LEU A 282 -3.01 12.63 -7.14
CA LEU A 282 -2.17 11.59 -6.51
C LEU A 282 -1.01 11.19 -7.45
N MET A 283 -1.30 11.01 -8.74
CA MET A 283 -0.29 10.70 -9.76
C MET A 283 0.69 11.87 -9.99
N GLU A 284 0.22 13.12 -9.93
CA GLU A 284 1.05 14.32 -9.98
C GLU A 284 2.03 14.35 -8.81
N CYS A 285 1.56 14.09 -7.59
CA CYS A 285 2.39 14.00 -6.39
C CYS A 285 3.53 13.01 -6.58
N ILE A 286 3.23 11.77 -7.02
CA ILE A 286 4.25 10.74 -7.28
C ILE A 286 5.27 11.22 -8.32
N THR A 287 4.80 11.86 -9.40
CA THR A 287 5.65 12.37 -10.47
C THR A 287 6.60 13.47 -10.00
N ARG A 288 6.13 14.36 -9.11
CA ARG A 288 6.92 15.47 -8.55
C ARG A 288 7.89 15.02 -7.46
N VAL A 289 7.49 14.06 -6.61
CA VAL A 289 8.32 13.52 -5.51
C VAL A 289 9.39 12.54 -6.02
N ARG A 290 9.12 11.80 -7.11
CA ARG A 290 10.02 10.80 -7.70
C ARG A 290 10.56 9.76 -6.70
N PRO A 291 9.69 9.08 -5.95
CA PRO A 291 10.11 8.13 -4.93
C PRO A 291 10.66 6.82 -5.52
N LYS A 292 11.56 6.18 -4.77
CA LYS A 292 12.01 4.81 -5.05
C LYS A 292 11.04 3.78 -4.47
N LYS A 293 10.36 4.13 -3.38
CA LYS A 293 9.36 3.29 -2.71
C LYS A 293 8.14 4.12 -2.32
N ILE A 294 6.95 3.57 -2.52
CA ILE A 294 5.68 4.20 -2.23
C ILE A 294 4.93 3.37 -1.18
N LEU A 295 4.43 4.03 -0.14
CA LEU A 295 3.53 3.46 0.85
C LEU A 295 2.19 4.20 0.79
N THR A 296 1.13 3.47 0.48
CA THR A 296 -0.22 4.04 0.44
C THR A 296 -0.93 3.85 1.77
N VAL A 297 -1.70 4.85 2.18
CA VAL A 297 -2.52 4.88 3.40
C VAL A 297 -3.86 5.56 3.13
N HIS A 298 -4.87 5.30 3.98
CA HIS A 298 -6.23 5.88 3.88
C HIS A 298 -6.98 5.57 2.56
N GLY A 299 -8.31 5.50 2.59
CA GLY A 299 -9.10 5.26 1.38
C GLY A 299 -8.76 3.96 0.65
N PHE A 300 -8.48 4.06 -0.66
CA PHE A 300 -8.24 2.95 -1.59
C PHE A 300 -6.77 2.52 -1.66
N ALA A 301 -6.14 2.36 -0.49
CA ALA A 301 -4.69 2.17 -0.38
C ALA A 301 -4.20 0.94 -1.14
N LYS A 302 -4.94 -0.17 -1.09
CA LYS A 302 -4.54 -1.42 -1.75
C LYS A 302 -4.71 -1.33 -3.26
N GLU A 303 -5.84 -0.80 -3.70
CA GLU A 303 -6.20 -0.65 -5.11
C GLU A 303 -5.25 0.31 -5.83
N PHE A 304 -4.94 1.46 -5.21
CA PHE A 304 -3.99 2.40 -5.77
C PHE A 304 -2.57 1.84 -5.77
N ALA A 305 -2.14 1.13 -4.70
CA ALA A 305 -0.84 0.45 -4.71
C ALA A 305 -0.76 -0.61 -5.81
N ALA A 306 -1.82 -1.38 -6.05
CA ALA A 306 -1.90 -2.35 -7.14
C ALA A 306 -1.80 -1.68 -8.51
N GLU A 307 -2.47 -0.55 -8.73
CA GLU A 307 -2.36 0.23 -9.96
C GLU A 307 -0.91 0.71 -10.19
N LEU A 308 -0.25 1.25 -9.17
CA LEU A 308 1.13 1.71 -9.26
C LEU A 308 2.10 0.57 -9.55
N ARG A 309 1.90 -0.62 -8.93
CA ARG A 309 2.67 -1.83 -9.26
C ARG A 309 2.47 -2.26 -10.71
N ALA A 310 1.25 -2.20 -11.23
CA ALA A 310 0.97 -2.47 -12.64
C ALA A 310 1.68 -1.49 -13.60
N LYS A 311 2.01 -0.28 -13.12
CA LYS A 311 2.84 0.71 -13.83
C LYS A 311 4.35 0.56 -13.56
N GLY A 312 4.78 -0.50 -12.89
CA GLY A 312 6.19 -0.80 -12.62
C GLY A 312 6.81 -0.06 -11.43
N MET A 313 5.99 0.50 -10.52
CA MET A 313 6.48 1.23 -9.34
C MET A 313 6.46 0.35 -8.08
N ASP A 314 7.45 0.51 -7.19
CA ASP A 314 7.53 -0.23 -5.92
C ASP A 314 6.55 0.35 -4.89
N ALA A 315 5.28 -0.05 -4.96
CA ALA A 315 4.18 0.49 -4.16
C ALA A 315 3.47 -0.58 -3.32
N TRP A 316 3.19 -0.25 -2.06
CA TRP A 316 2.56 -1.17 -1.09
C TRP A 316 1.61 -0.44 -0.13
N CYS A 317 0.55 -1.10 0.30
CA CYS A 317 -0.26 -0.62 1.40
C CYS A 317 0.54 -0.70 2.70
N ALA A 318 0.63 0.41 3.45
CA ALA A 318 1.38 0.42 4.71
C ALA A 318 0.79 -0.53 5.77
N MET A 319 -0.53 -0.78 5.71
CA MET A 319 -1.24 -1.74 6.57
C MET A 319 -1.02 -3.20 6.15
N GLY A 320 -0.39 -3.43 5.01
CA GLY A 320 -0.20 -4.76 4.42
C GLY A 320 -1.48 -5.37 3.86
N GLY A 321 -1.43 -6.69 3.66
CA GLY A 321 -2.52 -7.44 3.03
C GLY A 321 -2.72 -7.09 1.55
N ASP A 322 -1.69 -6.57 0.88
CA ASP A 322 -1.60 -6.54 -0.58
C ASP A 322 -1.59 -7.98 -1.11
N GLN A 323 -2.46 -8.25 -2.08
CA GLN A 323 -2.35 -9.46 -2.87
C GLN A 323 -1.24 -9.28 -3.91
N LEU A 324 -0.54 -10.35 -4.27
CA LEU A 324 0.35 -10.31 -5.42
C LEU A 324 -0.50 -10.37 -6.68
N GLU A 325 -0.51 -9.29 -7.47
CA GLU A 325 -1.09 -9.31 -8.80
C GLU A 325 -0.14 -10.06 -9.74
N LEU A 326 -0.55 -11.25 -10.16
CA LEU A 326 0.13 -12.01 -11.20
C LEU A 326 -0.66 -11.78 -12.49
N PRO A 327 -0.25 -10.88 -13.39
CA PRO A 327 -0.99 -10.65 -14.62
C PRO A 327 -0.83 -11.86 -15.54
N ILE A 328 -1.71 -12.86 -15.42
CA ILE A 328 -1.77 -14.04 -16.28
C ILE A 328 -2.48 -13.67 -17.60
N SER A 329 -1.86 -12.83 -18.42
CA SER A 329 -2.27 -12.62 -19.81
C SER A 329 -1.64 -13.70 -20.70
N GLN A 330 -2.44 -14.34 -21.56
CA GLN A 330 -2.02 -15.42 -22.46
C GLN A 330 -0.82 -15.01 -23.34
N ALA A 331 0.22 -15.86 -23.26
CA ALA A 331 1.35 -16.09 -24.15
C ALA A 331 2.00 -14.92 -24.92
N THR A 332 3.26 -14.63 -24.60
CA THR A 332 4.29 -14.42 -25.63
C THR A 332 5.66 -14.90 -25.10
N GLN A 333 6.53 -15.29 -26.04
CA GLN A 333 7.53 -16.36 -25.97
C GLN A 333 8.71 -16.19 -25.00
N ARG A 334 9.26 -17.35 -24.62
CA ARG A 334 10.49 -17.57 -23.84
C ARG A 334 11.74 -17.16 -24.65
N ILE A 335 12.64 -16.37 -24.07
CA ILE A 335 14.00 -16.13 -24.58
C ILE A 335 15.00 -16.80 -23.64
N GLY A 336 15.76 -17.77 -24.15
CA GLY A 336 17.01 -18.27 -23.54
C GLY A 336 18.18 -17.38 -23.96
N ALA A 337 19.42 -17.51 -23.51
CA ALA A 337 20.14 -18.40 -22.62
C ALA A 337 21.41 -17.61 -22.24
N ASN A 338 22.07 -17.91 -21.11
CA ASN A 338 23.45 -17.43 -20.93
C ASN A 338 24.34 -18.50 -20.29
N ASN A 339 25.53 -18.58 -20.88
CA ASN A 339 26.51 -19.66 -20.77
C ASN A 339 27.32 -19.62 -19.48
N SER A 340 27.40 -20.78 -18.82
CA SER A 340 28.52 -21.19 -17.97
C SER A 340 28.55 -22.72 -17.98
N PRO A 341 29.72 -23.38 -17.93
CA PRO A 341 29.81 -24.81 -18.12
C PRO A 341 29.18 -25.51 -16.91
N ARG A 342 27.97 -26.04 -17.09
CA ARG A 342 27.23 -26.79 -16.07
C ARG A 342 26.85 -28.14 -16.65
N HIS A 343 26.84 -29.15 -15.77
CA HIS A 343 26.28 -30.48 -16.01
C HIS A 343 25.08 -30.45 -16.96
N ILE A 344 25.05 -31.39 -17.92
CA ILE A 344 23.90 -31.59 -18.80
C ILE A 344 22.73 -32.09 -17.93
N ARG A 345 21.91 -31.17 -17.43
CA ARG A 345 20.64 -31.47 -16.77
C ARG A 345 19.60 -31.76 -17.85
N ALA A 346 18.69 -32.70 -17.60
CA ALA A 346 17.54 -32.90 -18.46
C ALA A 346 16.65 -31.64 -18.43
N ILE A 347 16.32 -31.09 -19.60
CA ILE A 347 15.36 -29.99 -19.74
C ILE A 347 13.98 -30.56 -19.39
N CYS A 348 13.39 -30.12 -18.28
CA CYS A 348 12.12 -30.63 -17.77
C CYS A 348 11.45 -29.63 -16.80
N PRO A 349 10.15 -29.79 -16.48
CA PRO A 349 9.43 -28.88 -15.59
C PRO A 349 10.08 -28.68 -14.21
N LEU A 350 10.72 -29.72 -13.65
CA LEU A 350 11.43 -29.60 -12.37
C LEU A 350 12.71 -28.76 -12.46
N ALA A 351 13.41 -28.80 -13.59
CA ALA A 351 14.57 -27.95 -13.81
C ALA A 351 14.14 -26.48 -13.89
N ASP A 352 13.06 -26.20 -14.64
CA ASP A 352 12.46 -24.86 -14.74
C ASP A 352 12.03 -24.35 -13.33
N PHE A 353 11.41 -25.20 -12.50
CA PHE A 353 11.05 -24.88 -11.11
C PHE A 353 12.26 -24.51 -10.25
N SER A 354 13.33 -25.33 -10.31
CA SER A 354 14.55 -25.09 -9.54
C SER A 354 15.23 -23.77 -9.94
N ASP A 355 15.23 -23.44 -11.23
CA ASP A 355 15.78 -22.18 -11.71
C ASP A 355 14.93 -20.99 -11.28
N LEU A 356 13.59 -21.11 -11.26
CA LEU A 356 12.72 -20.10 -10.66
C LEU A 356 13.04 -19.87 -9.18
N CYS A 357 13.10 -20.91 -8.36
CA CYS A 357 13.41 -20.77 -6.93
C CYS A 357 14.74 -20.06 -6.70
N ARG A 358 15.75 -20.37 -7.53
CA ARG A 358 17.04 -19.67 -7.50
C ARG A 358 16.89 -18.20 -7.87
N LEU A 359 16.24 -17.88 -8.99
CA LEU A 359 16.01 -16.50 -9.44
C LEU A 359 15.28 -15.68 -8.37
N VAL A 360 14.22 -16.22 -7.77
CA VAL A 360 13.44 -15.56 -6.71
C VAL A 360 14.26 -15.37 -5.43
N GLY A 361 15.11 -16.34 -5.09
CA GLY A 361 16.00 -16.30 -3.93
C GLY A 361 17.16 -15.32 -4.06
N GLU A 362 17.76 -15.21 -5.26
CA GLU A 362 18.92 -14.35 -5.55
C GLU A 362 18.50 -12.89 -5.85
N THR A 363 17.24 -12.65 -6.18
CA THR A 363 16.73 -11.31 -6.51
C THR A 363 16.35 -10.54 -5.26
N ASN A 364 16.65 -9.24 -5.22
CA ASN A 364 16.21 -8.35 -4.12
C ASN A 364 14.97 -7.53 -4.48
N SER A 365 14.74 -7.24 -5.77
CA SER A 365 13.56 -6.49 -6.23
C SER A 365 12.28 -7.33 -6.11
N ARG A 366 11.28 -6.81 -5.38
CA ARG A 366 10.00 -7.48 -5.20
C ARG A 366 9.21 -7.56 -6.51
N LEU A 367 9.24 -6.52 -7.34
CA LEU A 367 8.62 -6.53 -8.67
C LEU A 367 9.27 -7.57 -9.59
N ALA A 368 10.59 -7.64 -9.64
CA ALA A 368 11.27 -8.64 -10.45
C ALA A 368 10.94 -10.08 -10.01
N LYS A 369 10.79 -10.33 -8.70
CA LYS A 369 10.31 -11.63 -8.19
C LYS A 369 8.91 -11.95 -8.69
N ILE A 370 8.00 -10.97 -8.68
CA ILE A 370 6.63 -11.12 -9.20
C ILE A 370 6.68 -11.45 -10.68
N ASP A 371 7.51 -10.77 -11.46
CA ASP A 371 7.67 -11.02 -12.89
C ASP A 371 8.18 -12.44 -13.18
N PHE A 372 9.16 -12.93 -12.42
CA PHE A 372 9.63 -14.32 -12.54
C PHE A 372 8.54 -15.33 -12.24
N LEU A 373 7.79 -15.13 -11.14
CA LEU A 373 6.68 -16.00 -10.74
C LEU A 373 5.57 -15.99 -11.78
N ALA A 374 5.14 -14.81 -12.24
CA ALA A 374 4.10 -14.66 -13.25
C ALA A 374 4.51 -15.32 -14.57
N SER A 375 5.75 -15.13 -15.01
CA SER A 375 6.29 -15.74 -16.24
C SER A 375 6.34 -17.26 -16.14
N TYR A 376 6.73 -17.78 -14.98
CA TYR A 376 6.76 -19.21 -14.72
C TYR A 376 5.35 -19.83 -14.74
N PHE A 377 4.40 -19.22 -14.03
CA PHE A 377 3.02 -19.71 -13.98
C PHE A 377 2.32 -19.67 -15.35
N LYS A 378 2.59 -18.64 -16.15
CA LYS A 378 2.12 -18.55 -17.55
C LYS A 378 2.59 -19.70 -18.43
N SER A 379 3.68 -20.37 -18.06
CA SER A 379 4.27 -21.41 -18.90
C SER A 379 3.60 -22.78 -18.74
N PHE A 380 2.69 -22.93 -17.76
CA PHE A 380 1.90 -24.15 -17.62
C PHE A 380 0.66 -24.12 -18.52
N THR A 381 0.44 -25.21 -19.25
CA THR A 381 -0.80 -25.45 -20.01
C THR A 381 -1.80 -26.31 -19.24
N GLU A 382 -1.32 -27.11 -18.28
CA GLU A 382 -2.13 -28.04 -17.48
C GLU A 382 -2.42 -27.46 -16.08
N GLU A 383 -3.69 -27.47 -15.68
CA GLU A 383 -4.13 -26.90 -14.39
C GLU A 383 -3.50 -27.62 -13.18
N ASN A 384 -3.32 -28.95 -13.28
CA ASN A 384 -2.73 -29.74 -12.20
C ASN A 384 -1.27 -29.37 -11.93
N ASP A 385 -0.48 -29.10 -12.96
CA ASP A 385 0.91 -28.69 -12.82
C ASP A 385 1.02 -27.29 -12.20
N LEU A 386 0.14 -26.37 -12.59
CA LEU A 386 0.04 -25.04 -11.98
C LEU A 386 -0.31 -25.13 -10.49
N ARG A 387 -1.31 -25.94 -10.12
CA ARG A 387 -1.71 -26.14 -8.71
C ARG A 387 -0.56 -26.70 -7.88
N LEU A 388 0.16 -27.70 -8.40
CA LEU A 388 1.34 -28.27 -7.73
C LEU A 388 2.45 -27.24 -7.56
N ALA A 389 2.78 -26.50 -8.62
CA ALA A 389 3.81 -25.46 -8.59
C ALA A 389 3.50 -24.36 -7.56
N VAL A 390 2.27 -23.86 -7.53
CA VAL A 390 1.82 -22.85 -6.56
C VAL A 390 1.95 -23.38 -5.13
N ASN A 391 1.46 -24.60 -4.87
CA ASN A 391 1.56 -25.22 -3.53
C ASN A 391 3.00 -25.46 -3.09
N TRP A 392 3.91 -25.78 -3.99
CA TRP A 392 5.30 -25.99 -3.63
C TRP A 392 6.04 -24.69 -3.31
N LEU A 393 5.66 -23.58 -3.96
CA LEU A 393 6.24 -22.26 -3.72
C LEU A 393 5.84 -21.65 -2.37
N THR A 394 4.75 -22.13 -1.74
CA THR A 394 4.42 -21.75 -0.36
C THR A 394 5.32 -22.44 0.67
N GLY A 395 6.17 -23.39 0.24
CA GLY A 395 6.95 -24.25 1.12
C GLY A 395 6.20 -25.51 1.58
N GLU A 396 4.94 -25.68 1.16
CA GLU A 396 4.11 -26.85 1.47
C GLU A 396 4.24 -27.93 0.39
N ALA A 397 5.48 -28.31 0.05
CA ALA A 397 5.77 -29.26 -1.03
C ALA A 397 5.09 -30.64 -0.86
N LEU A 398 4.71 -30.98 0.38
CA LEU A 398 3.92 -32.15 0.71
C LEU A 398 2.65 -31.66 1.42
N PRO A 399 1.44 -31.91 0.87
CA PRO A 399 0.21 -31.55 1.55
C PRO A 399 0.23 -32.18 2.94
N ARG A 400 0.03 -31.38 3.99
CA ARG A 400 -0.36 -31.89 5.31
C ARG A 400 -1.74 -32.51 5.17
N GLN A 401 -1.83 -33.71 4.60
CA GLN A 401 -3.05 -34.49 4.70
C GLN A 401 -3.29 -34.71 6.20
N SER A 402 -4.42 -34.21 6.68
CA SER A 402 -4.87 -34.24 8.06
C SER A 402 -4.43 -35.54 8.76
N GLY A 403 -3.46 -35.45 9.66
CA GLY A 403 -3.02 -36.55 10.52
C GLY A 403 -1.76 -37.32 10.13
N ARG A 404 -1.06 -37.02 9.02
CA ARG A 404 0.22 -37.69 8.68
C ARG A 404 1.45 -36.88 9.10
N GLN A 405 2.43 -37.56 9.74
CA GLN A 405 3.70 -36.97 10.16
C GLN A 405 4.55 -36.50 8.96
N PRO A 406 5.42 -35.47 9.14
CA PRO A 406 6.37 -35.06 8.12
C PRO A 406 7.23 -36.23 7.64
N LEU A 407 7.47 -36.30 6.33
CA LEU A 407 8.28 -37.34 5.71
C LEU A 407 9.74 -37.24 6.18
N HIS A 408 10.10 -37.96 7.23
CA HIS A 408 11.49 -38.11 7.65
C HIS A 408 12.15 -39.24 6.86
N VAL A 409 12.86 -38.87 5.79
CA VAL A 409 13.82 -39.76 5.13
C VAL A 409 15.13 -39.62 5.91
N GLY A 410 15.42 -40.56 6.81
CA GLY A 410 16.61 -40.50 7.65
C GLY A 410 17.91 -40.44 6.82
N SER A 411 18.96 -39.86 7.39
CA SER A 411 20.28 -39.72 6.75
C SER A 411 20.86 -41.05 6.28
N ALA A 412 20.56 -42.15 6.97
CA ALA A 412 20.93 -43.50 6.58
C ALA A 412 20.30 -43.95 5.25
N THR A 413 19.02 -43.64 5.01
CA THR A 413 18.33 -43.97 3.76
C THR A 413 18.88 -43.15 2.60
N ILE A 414 19.16 -41.86 2.81
CA ILE A 414 19.77 -40.99 1.79
C ILE A 414 21.17 -41.49 1.45
N ARG A 415 21.98 -41.80 2.46
CA ARG A 415 23.31 -42.39 2.29
C ARG A 415 23.26 -43.69 1.47
N GLN A 416 22.35 -44.60 1.82
CA GLN A 416 22.20 -45.86 1.10
C GLN A 416 21.76 -45.63 -0.35
N GLY A 417 20.83 -44.71 -0.60
CA GLY A 417 20.43 -44.32 -1.94
C GLY A 417 21.58 -43.76 -2.78
N LEU A 418 22.44 -42.91 -2.19
CA LEU A 418 23.62 -42.36 -2.85
C LEU A 418 24.67 -43.43 -3.17
N LEU A 419 24.93 -44.35 -2.24
CA LEU A 419 25.89 -45.45 -2.44
C LEU A 419 25.38 -46.51 -3.42
N ALA A 420 24.08 -46.57 -3.69
CA ALA A 420 23.50 -47.46 -4.70
C ALA A 420 23.67 -46.94 -6.14
N ILE A 421 24.18 -45.71 -6.33
CA ILE A 421 24.41 -45.10 -7.64
C ILE A 421 25.67 -45.71 -8.27
N PRO A 422 25.62 -46.14 -9.55
CA PRO A 422 26.81 -46.62 -10.26
C PRO A 422 27.92 -45.56 -10.25
N GLY A 423 29.10 -45.92 -9.77
CA GLY A 423 30.25 -45.00 -9.66
C GLY A 423 30.39 -44.28 -8.31
N ALA A 424 29.40 -44.38 -7.40
CA ALA A 424 29.55 -43.88 -6.04
C ALA A 424 30.53 -44.76 -5.24
N ARG A 425 31.52 -44.13 -4.57
CA ARG A 425 32.48 -44.82 -3.68
C ARG A 425 32.21 -44.43 -2.23
N GLU A 426 32.19 -45.43 -1.35
CA GLU A 426 31.92 -45.22 0.08
C GLU A 426 32.98 -44.34 0.76
N GLU A 427 34.26 -44.52 0.40
CA GLU A 427 35.38 -43.71 0.89
C GLU A 427 35.16 -42.23 0.57
N ARG A 428 34.79 -41.92 -0.68
CA ARG A 428 34.54 -40.54 -1.12
C ARG A 428 33.32 -39.92 -0.46
N TYR A 429 32.25 -40.70 -0.26
CA TYR A 429 31.11 -40.23 0.53
C TYR A 429 31.54 -39.85 1.95
N ARG A 430 32.37 -40.67 2.62
CA ARG A 430 32.85 -40.40 3.99
C ARG A 430 33.69 -39.13 4.03
N GLU A 431 34.62 -38.95 3.11
CA GLU A 431 35.43 -37.72 2.97
C GLU A 431 34.57 -36.46 2.80
N ILE A 432 33.57 -36.49 1.93
CA ILE A 432 32.70 -35.33 1.72
C ILE A 432 31.84 -35.12 2.96
N SER A 433 31.20 -36.16 3.48
CA SER A 433 30.28 -36.06 4.62
C SER A 433 30.97 -35.59 5.92
N SER A 434 32.25 -35.91 6.13
CA SER A 434 32.99 -35.44 7.31
C SER A 434 33.27 -33.94 7.28
N THR A 435 33.26 -33.33 6.09
CA THR A 435 33.45 -31.88 5.89
C THR A 435 32.14 -31.10 5.77
N GLN A 436 30.99 -31.78 5.69
CA GLN A 436 29.68 -31.15 5.48
C GLN A 436 28.68 -31.54 6.57
N ASN A 437 28.11 -30.56 7.28
CA ASN A 437 27.07 -30.80 8.29
C ASN A 437 25.66 -31.02 7.70
N ASP A 438 25.52 -31.04 6.36
CA ASP A 438 24.24 -31.17 5.67
C ASP A 438 24.27 -32.34 4.67
N THR A 439 23.31 -33.25 4.83
CA THR A 439 23.16 -34.44 3.98
C THR A 439 22.78 -34.07 2.55
N ALA A 440 22.01 -33.00 2.32
CA ALA A 440 21.66 -32.53 0.99
C ALA A 440 22.88 -31.94 0.26
N ARG A 441 23.70 -31.16 0.97
CA ARG A 441 24.97 -30.65 0.44
C ARG A 441 25.97 -31.76 0.14
N THR A 442 26.05 -32.78 1.00
CA THR A 442 26.87 -33.98 0.79
C THR A 442 26.44 -34.72 -0.47
N ALA A 443 25.14 -34.96 -0.63
CA ALA A 443 24.55 -35.56 -1.82
C ALA A 443 24.93 -34.79 -3.09
N ARG A 444 24.78 -33.46 -3.07
CA ARG A 444 25.10 -32.60 -4.21
C ARG A 444 26.57 -32.71 -4.64
N LEU A 445 27.51 -32.61 -3.70
CA LEU A 445 28.94 -32.67 -4.00
C LEU A 445 29.35 -34.04 -4.55
N LEU A 446 28.81 -35.12 -3.96
CA LEU A 446 29.06 -36.47 -4.48
C LEU A 446 28.52 -36.64 -5.91
N LEU A 447 27.29 -36.17 -6.17
CA LEU A 447 26.65 -36.27 -7.49
C LEU A 447 27.34 -35.41 -8.56
N GLN A 448 28.11 -34.38 -8.17
CA GLN A 448 28.92 -33.59 -9.11
C GLN A 448 30.13 -34.36 -9.65
N GLU A 449 30.62 -35.34 -8.91
CA GLU A 449 31.80 -36.13 -9.29
C GLU A 449 31.42 -37.39 -10.11
N ILE A 450 30.13 -37.70 -10.21
CA ILE A 450 29.61 -38.89 -10.90
C ILE A 450 28.98 -38.47 -12.23
N TYR A 451 29.39 -39.11 -13.33
CA TYR A 451 28.74 -38.92 -14.62
C TYR A 451 27.39 -39.64 -14.64
N LEU A 452 26.31 -38.86 -14.60
CA LEU A 452 24.93 -39.36 -14.64
C LEU A 452 24.23 -38.94 -15.93
N LYS A 453 23.32 -39.78 -16.41
CA LYS A 453 22.35 -39.45 -17.46
C LYS A 453 20.97 -39.27 -16.81
N PRO A 454 20.63 -38.10 -16.27
CA PRO A 454 19.36 -37.89 -15.60
C PRO A 454 18.21 -37.97 -16.61
N GLU A 455 17.12 -38.61 -16.22
CA GLU A 455 15.87 -38.61 -16.97
C GLU A 455 15.01 -37.40 -16.58
N PRO A 456 14.20 -36.85 -17.51
CA PRO A 456 13.31 -35.74 -17.21
C PRO A 456 12.23 -36.16 -16.20
N LEU A 457 12.04 -35.37 -15.14
CA LEU A 457 11.00 -35.59 -14.14
C LEU A 457 9.98 -34.44 -14.20
N THR A 458 8.70 -34.79 -14.28
CA THR A 458 7.59 -33.82 -14.25
C THR A 458 7.23 -33.45 -12.81
N LEU A 459 6.54 -32.33 -12.61
CA LEU A 459 6.06 -31.93 -11.28
C LEU A 459 5.10 -32.99 -10.71
N LEU A 460 4.18 -33.48 -11.54
CA LEU A 460 3.29 -34.59 -11.17
C LEU A 460 4.06 -35.87 -10.82
N GLY A 461 5.05 -36.26 -11.63
CA GLY A 461 5.85 -37.46 -11.36
C GLY A 461 6.58 -37.40 -10.02
N LEU A 462 7.10 -36.23 -9.67
CA LEU A 462 7.73 -36.01 -8.36
C LEU A 462 6.69 -35.99 -7.21
N ALA A 463 5.51 -35.42 -7.43
CA ALA A 463 4.41 -35.48 -6.45
C ALA A 463 3.97 -36.93 -6.18
N THR A 464 3.82 -37.74 -7.23
CA THR A 464 3.51 -39.18 -7.14
C THR A 464 4.61 -39.93 -6.40
N PHE A 465 5.88 -39.69 -6.73
CA PHE A 465 7.01 -40.30 -6.02
C PHE A 465 6.97 -40.04 -4.51
N PHE A 466 6.71 -38.79 -4.09
CA PHE A 466 6.61 -38.47 -2.68
C PHE A 466 5.39 -39.10 -1.99
N GLN A 467 4.26 -39.21 -2.70
CA GLN A 467 3.08 -39.92 -2.19
C GLN A 467 3.35 -41.41 -1.98
N GLU A 468 4.02 -42.06 -2.93
CA GLU A 468 4.46 -43.45 -2.81
C GLU A 468 5.42 -43.63 -1.63
N LEU A 469 6.37 -42.71 -1.47
CA LEU A 469 7.33 -42.74 -0.36
C LEU A 469 6.63 -42.58 1.01
N LEU A 470 5.60 -41.74 1.09
CA LEU A 470 4.75 -41.59 2.29
C LEU A 470 3.94 -42.86 2.62
N GLY A 471 3.57 -43.66 1.61
CA GLY A 471 2.83 -44.91 1.76
C GLY A 471 3.67 -46.10 2.22
N THR A 472 5.00 -45.99 2.23
CA THR A 472 5.91 -47.09 2.58
C THR A 472 6.32 -47.08 4.05
N SER A 473 6.11 -48.22 4.71
CA SER A 473 6.50 -48.47 6.11
C SER A 473 7.81 -49.26 6.17
N GLY A 474 8.94 -48.56 6.33
CA GLY A 474 10.26 -49.16 6.56
C GLY A 474 11.36 -48.60 5.65
N SER A 475 12.59 -48.53 6.17
CA SER A 475 13.74 -47.95 5.45
C SER A 475 14.14 -48.75 4.19
N LEU A 476 13.94 -50.07 4.19
CA LEU A 476 14.27 -50.97 3.07
C LEU A 476 13.24 -50.92 1.94
N GLU A 477 11.95 -50.72 2.23
CA GLU A 477 10.91 -50.57 1.20
C GLU A 477 10.99 -49.22 0.50
N ARG A 478 11.32 -48.16 1.24
CA ARG A 478 11.61 -46.82 0.68
C ARG A 478 12.73 -46.81 -0.35
N ILE A 479 13.69 -47.74 -0.23
CA ILE A 479 14.81 -47.89 -1.16
C ILE A 479 14.38 -48.64 -2.42
N LYS A 480 13.49 -49.64 -2.31
CA LYS A 480 12.95 -50.38 -3.46
C LYS A 480 12.05 -49.53 -4.35
N ASN A 481 11.25 -48.63 -3.76
CA ASN A 481 10.40 -47.69 -4.50
C ASN A 481 11.15 -46.45 -5.03
N SER A 482 12.48 -46.41 -4.93
CA SER A 482 13.30 -45.45 -5.71
C SER A 482 13.16 -45.79 -7.21
N PRO A 483 13.33 -44.84 -8.17
CA PRO A 483 12.90 -44.96 -9.58
C PRO A 483 13.54 -46.07 -10.46
N ARG A 484 13.91 -47.24 -9.93
CA ARG A 484 14.38 -48.41 -10.67
C ARG A 484 13.29 -49.43 -11.00
N ASP A 485 12.17 -49.46 -10.28
CA ASP A 485 11.19 -50.56 -10.40
C ASP A 485 9.85 -50.17 -11.05
N SER A 486 9.83 -49.19 -11.98
CA SER A 486 8.70 -49.06 -12.91
C SER A 486 8.86 -50.04 -14.08
N PRO A 487 7.84 -50.86 -14.44
CA PRO A 487 7.97 -52.01 -15.34
C PRO A 487 8.02 -51.64 -16.84
N ARG A 488 8.80 -50.63 -17.23
CA ARG A 488 8.94 -50.20 -18.64
C ARG A 488 10.37 -50.15 -19.18
N CYS A 489 11.28 -50.98 -18.68
CA CYS A 489 12.56 -51.23 -19.36
C CYS A 489 12.88 -52.72 -19.45
N THR A 490 12.49 -53.31 -20.57
CA THR A 490 12.84 -54.66 -21.00
C THR A 490 14.35 -54.85 -21.17
N ARG A 491 14.86 -55.93 -20.57
CA ARG A 491 16.00 -56.78 -20.97
C ARG A 491 17.21 -56.09 -21.64
N TRP A 492 18.34 -56.17 -20.95
CA TRP A 492 19.62 -56.52 -21.60
C TRP A 492 20.12 -57.85 -21.01
N LYS A 493 19.94 -58.93 -21.78
CA LYS A 493 20.63 -60.20 -21.53
C LYS A 493 22.07 -60.04 -22.00
N GLY A 494 23.03 -60.24 -21.11
CA GLY A 494 24.44 -60.32 -21.45
C GLY A 494 25.30 -60.70 -20.25
N LYS A 495 25.59 -61.99 -20.12
CA LYS A 495 26.74 -62.55 -19.38
C LYS A 495 27.22 -63.76 -20.21
N PRO A 496 28.44 -64.27 -20.04
CA PRO A 496 29.73 -63.61 -19.72
C PRO A 496 30.91 -64.20 -20.55
N SER A 497 32.02 -63.48 -20.75
CA SER A 497 33.33 -64.09 -21.07
C SER A 497 34.44 -63.05 -20.82
N SER A 498 35.21 -63.14 -19.74
CA SER A 498 36.46 -63.91 -19.57
C SER A 498 37.69 -63.27 -20.22
N LYS A 499 38.67 -63.00 -19.35
CA LYS A 499 40.14 -62.91 -19.53
C LYS A 499 40.77 -61.51 -19.63
N PHE A 500 41.60 -61.31 -18.59
CA PHE A 500 42.62 -60.31 -18.25
C PHE A 500 42.16 -58.91 -17.83
#